data_AF-A0A562K6F6-F1
#
_entry.id   AF-A0A562K6F6-F1
#
_cell.length_a   1.000
_cell.length_b   1.000
_cell.length_c   1.000
_cell.angle_alpha   90.00
_cell.angle_beta   90.00
_cell.angle_gamma   90.00
#
_symmetry.space_group_name_H-M   'P 1'
#
loop_
_entity.id
_entity.type
_entity.pdbx_description
1 polymer ?
#
loop_
_entity_poly.entity_id
_entity_poly.type
_entity_poly.pdbx_seq_one_letter_code
_entity_poly.pdbx_strand_id
1 'polypeptide(L)'
;MSRKRSSFCIFPGYRWCGPGCSGPGAPINGVDACCKAHDKCLNSGRSRCSCDREFLHCLRPKVNLHDKEGRVATIIYIYMKIQAGFTCSPINKR
;
A
#
# COMPACT_ATOMS: atom_id res chain seq x y z
N MET A 1 13.42 -7.79 -20.79
CA MET A 1 14.33 -7.28 -19.73
C MET A 1 13.51 -6.93 -18.50
N SER A 2 13.35 -7.88 -17.58
CA SER A 2 12.61 -7.69 -16.32
C SER A 2 13.45 -6.86 -15.36
N ARG A 3 13.06 -5.60 -15.12
CA ARG A 3 13.72 -4.74 -14.11
C ARG A 3 13.46 -5.35 -12.74
N LYS A 4 14.41 -6.14 -12.22
CA LYS A 4 14.50 -6.49 -10.80
C LYS A 4 14.71 -5.19 -10.02
N ARG A 5 13.62 -4.52 -9.63
CA ARG A 5 13.70 -3.43 -8.65
C ARG A 5 14.01 -4.07 -7.31
N SER A 6 15.30 -4.20 -7.00
CA SER A 6 15.79 -4.43 -5.64
C SER A 6 15.10 -3.42 -4.74
N SER A 7 14.17 -3.90 -3.94
CA SER A 7 13.24 -3.05 -3.20
C SER A 7 13.75 -2.97 -1.77
N PHE A 8 14.49 -1.89 -1.46
CA PHE A 8 15.02 -1.61 -0.12
C PHE A 8 13.87 -1.19 0.79
N CYS A 9 13.34 -2.13 1.56
CA CYS A 9 12.25 -1.87 2.49
C CYS A 9 12.72 -1.00 3.66
N ILE A 10 12.26 0.26 3.69
CA ILE A 10 12.59 1.22 4.76
C ILE A 10 11.88 0.86 6.07
N PHE A 11 10.72 0.21 6.01
CA PHE A 11 10.01 -0.25 7.20
C PHE A 11 10.44 -1.68 7.59
N PRO A 12 11.17 -1.88 8.71
CA PRO A 12 11.47 -3.22 9.18
C PRO A 12 10.17 -3.93 9.61
N GLY A 13 9.86 -5.08 8.99
CA GLY A 13 8.72 -5.93 9.34
C GLY A 13 7.60 -6.06 8.29
N TYR A 14 7.68 -5.36 7.16
CA TYR A 14 6.70 -5.46 6.06
C TYR A 14 7.42 -5.76 4.73
N ARG A 15 6.86 -6.67 3.91
CA ARG A 15 7.49 -7.13 2.65
C ARG A 15 6.97 -6.40 1.42
N TRP A 16 5.74 -5.90 1.50
CA TRP A 16 5.01 -5.25 0.43
C TRP A 16 4.61 -3.82 0.78
N CYS A 17 4.71 -3.41 2.04
CA CYS A 17 4.32 -2.06 2.45
C CYS A 17 5.53 -1.14 2.63
N GLY A 18 5.71 -0.20 1.69
CA GLY A 18 6.72 0.85 1.75
C GLY A 18 7.26 1.26 0.37
N PRO A 19 7.85 2.46 0.23
CA PRO A 19 8.49 2.88 -1.01
C PRO A 19 9.65 1.94 -1.33
N GLY A 20 9.54 1.27 -2.48
CA GLY A 20 10.51 0.24 -2.84
C GLY A 20 10.37 -1.02 -1.98
N CYS A 21 9.15 -1.52 -1.75
CA CYS A 21 8.87 -2.88 -1.29
C CYS A 21 7.93 -3.59 -2.28
N SER A 22 8.46 -4.22 -3.34
CA SER A 22 7.67 -5.08 -4.25
C SER A 22 8.38 -6.42 -4.45
N GLY A 23 8.92 -6.95 -3.35
CA GLY A 23 9.79 -8.12 -3.34
C GLY A 23 9.02 -9.45 -3.20
N PRO A 24 9.54 -10.56 -3.76
CA PRO A 24 8.82 -11.83 -3.83
C PRO A 24 8.62 -12.46 -2.45
N GLY A 25 7.37 -12.80 -2.12
CA GLY A 25 7.01 -13.40 -0.84
C GLY A 25 5.51 -13.52 -0.58
N ALA A 26 5.13 -14.45 0.29
CA ALA A 26 3.83 -14.44 0.91
C ALA A 26 3.70 -13.19 1.81
N PRO A 27 2.54 -12.53 1.85
CA PRO A 27 2.31 -11.44 2.78
C PRO A 27 2.47 -11.94 4.22
N ILE A 28 3.17 -11.19 5.07
CA ILE A 28 3.42 -11.59 6.47
C ILE A 28 2.15 -11.47 7.30
N ASN A 29 1.34 -10.43 7.05
CA ASN A 29 0.13 -10.16 7.79
C ASN A 29 -0.96 -9.57 6.89
N GLY A 30 -2.11 -9.30 7.50
CA GLY A 30 -3.26 -8.76 6.78
C GLY A 30 -3.05 -7.37 6.17
N VAL A 31 -2.14 -6.58 6.72
CA VAL A 31 -1.75 -5.26 6.18
C VAL A 31 -0.88 -5.44 4.94
N ASP A 32 0.11 -6.33 5.02
CA ASP A 32 1.01 -6.69 3.92
C ASP A 32 0.25 -7.28 2.73
N ALA A 33 -0.82 -8.04 2.99
CA ALA A 33 -1.73 -8.54 1.95
C ALA A 33 -2.46 -7.40 1.21
N CYS A 34 -2.89 -6.35 1.92
CA CYS A 34 -3.45 -5.16 1.31
C CYS A 34 -2.41 -4.44 0.43
N CYS A 35 -1.15 -4.31 0.90
CA CYS A 35 -0.11 -3.61 0.14
C CYS A 35 0.25 -4.37 -1.14
N LYS A 36 0.28 -5.71 -1.09
CA LYS A 36 0.40 -6.57 -2.28
C LYS A 36 -0.73 -6.37 -3.28
N ALA A 37 -1.97 -6.23 -2.81
CA ALA A 37 -3.13 -5.99 -3.68
C ALA A 37 -3.05 -4.61 -4.35
N HIS A 38 -2.59 -3.60 -3.61
CA HIS A 38 -2.37 -2.24 -4.13
C HIS A 38 -1.30 -2.22 -5.23
N ASP A 39 -0.13 -2.83 -4.99
CA ASP A 39 0.94 -2.98 -5.98
C ASP A 39 0.44 -3.68 -7.26
N LYS A 40 -0.36 -4.74 -7.12
CA LYS A 40 -0.98 -5.43 -8.27
C LYS A 40 -1.97 -4.53 -9.02
N CYS A 41 -2.74 -3.72 -8.31
CA CYS A 41 -3.67 -2.77 -8.92
C CYS A 41 -2.93 -1.69 -9.71
N LEU A 42 -1.82 -1.17 -9.17
CA LEU A 42 -0.98 -0.22 -9.90
C LEU A 42 -0.34 -0.83 -11.15
N ASN A 43 0.06 -2.11 -11.09
CA ASN A 43 0.63 -2.82 -12.22
C ASN A 43 -0.39 -3.22 -13.30
N SER A 44 -1.68 -3.32 -12.97
CA SER A 44 -2.72 -3.68 -13.95
C SER A 44 -3.16 -2.51 -14.85
N GLY A 45 -2.60 -1.30 -14.64
CA GLY A 45 -2.93 -0.12 -15.43
C GLY A 45 -4.27 0.53 -15.05
N ARG A 46 -4.88 0.14 -13.93
CA ARG A 46 -6.06 0.82 -13.37
C ARG A 46 -5.68 2.23 -12.88
N SER A 47 -6.68 3.10 -12.75
CA SER A 47 -6.45 4.45 -12.24
C SER A 47 -5.89 4.40 -10.81
N ARG A 48 -4.84 5.20 -10.55
CA ARG A 48 -4.18 5.27 -9.24
C ARG A 48 -5.19 5.56 -8.12
N CYS A 49 -6.13 6.46 -8.37
CA CYS A 49 -7.21 6.78 -7.45
C CYS A 49 -8.08 5.56 -7.08
N SER A 50 -8.46 4.73 -8.06
CA SER A 50 -9.25 3.53 -7.79
C SER A 50 -8.46 2.55 -6.92
N CYS A 51 -7.18 2.36 -7.21
CA CYS A 51 -6.30 1.50 -6.43
C CYS A 51 -6.13 2.02 -4.99
N ASP A 52 -5.90 3.32 -4.82
CA ASP A 52 -5.74 3.94 -3.50
C ASP A 52 -7.02 3.81 -2.66
N ARG A 53 -8.20 3.96 -3.28
CA ARG A 53 -9.50 3.80 -2.60
C ARG A 53 -9.75 2.35 -2.15
N GLU A 54 -9.47 1.39 -3.02
CA GLU A 54 -9.55 -0.04 -2.66
C GLU A 54 -8.57 -0.39 -1.55
N PHE A 55 -7.37 0.18 -1.58
CA PHE A 55 -6.37 -0.04 -0.54
C PHE A 55 -6.81 0.52 0.82
N LEU A 56 -7.36 1.73 0.85
CA LEU A 56 -7.94 2.31 2.06
C LEU A 56 -9.07 1.45 2.62
N HIS A 57 -9.92 0.88 1.75
CA HIS A 57 -10.98 -0.03 2.18
C HIS A 57 -10.43 -1.33 2.80
N CYS A 58 -9.35 -1.88 2.23
CA CYS A 58 -8.67 -3.06 2.76
C CYS A 58 -7.99 -2.79 4.11
N LEU A 59 -7.37 -1.62 4.27
CA LEU A 59 -6.67 -1.23 5.50
C LEU A 59 -7.62 -0.85 6.64
N ARG A 60 -8.78 -0.25 6.35
CA ARG A 60 -9.73 0.24 7.35
C ARG A 60 -10.03 -0.75 8.49
N PRO A 61 -10.35 -2.04 8.24
CA PRO A 61 -10.59 -3.00 9.32
C PRO A 61 -9.31 -3.44 10.07
N LYS A 62 -8.11 -3.10 9.56
CA LYS A 62 -6.81 -3.44 10.17
C LYS A 62 -6.21 -2.29 10.99
N VAL A 63 -6.83 -1.11 10.97
CA VAL A 63 -6.46 0.04 11.80
C VAL A 63 -6.84 -0.26 13.25
N ASN A 64 -5.85 -0.50 14.10
CA ASN A 64 -6.05 -0.70 15.54
C ASN A 64 -4.87 -0.13 16.35
N LEU A 65 -5.12 0.75 17.31
CA LEU A 65 -4.04 1.35 18.11
C LEU A 65 -3.52 0.44 19.23
N HIS A 66 -4.24 -0.62 19.57
CA HIS A 66 -3.85 -1.56 20.62
C HIS A 66 -2.75 -2.55 20.17
N ASP A 67 -2.75 -2.94 18.90
CA ASP A 67 -1.79 -3.91 18.37
C ASP A 67 -0.59 -3.23 17.68
N LYS A 68 0.59 -3.84 17.77
CA LYS A 68 1.79 -3.35 17.05
C LYS A 68 1.52 -3.29 15.53
N GLU A 69 0.86 -4.30 14.97
CA GLU A 69 0.50 -4.32 13.56
C GLU A 69 -0.52 -3.25 13.19
N GLY A 70 -1.51 -3.02 14.06
CA GLY A 70 -2.55 -2.04 13.82
C GLY A 70 -2.06 -0.59 13.92
N ARG A 71 -1.04 -0.32 14.76
CA ARG A 71 -0.38 1.00 14.81
C ARG A 71 0.31 1.30 13.49
N VAL A 72 0.99 0.33 12.91
CA VAL A 72 1.60 0.48 11.59
C VAL A 72 0.51 0.61 10.51
N ALA A 73 -0.56 -0.18 10.57
CA ALA A 73 -1.71 -0.03 9.69
C ALA A 73 -2.31 1.38 9.75
N THR A 74 -2.37 1.98 10.95
CA THR A 74 -2.85 3.34 11.17
C THR A 74 -1.96 4.37 10.48
N ILE A 75 -0.63 4.27 10.63
CA ILE A 75 0.32 5.16 9.97
C ILE A 75 0.18 5.06 8.44
N ILE A 76 0.13 3.83 7.91
CA ILE A 76 -0.05 3.60 6.47
C ILE A 76 -1.40 4.16 6.00
N TYR A 77 -2.48 3.92 6.74
CA TYR A 77 -3.81 4.42 6.41
C TYR A 77 -3.86 5.96 6.33
N ILE A 78 -3.21 6.64 7.29
CA ILE A 78 -3.12 8.11 7.28
C ILE A 78 -2.33 8.60 6.06
N TYR A 79 -1.15 8.03 5.80
CA TYR A 79 -0.33 8.37 4.64
C TYR A 79 -1.12 8.19 3.32
N MET A 80 -1.78 7.05 3.16
CA MET A 80 -2.55 6.74 1.97
C MET A 80 -3.80 7.59 1.81
N LYS A 81 -4.42 8.03 2.91
CA LYS A 81 -5.55 8.95 2.84
C LYS A 81 -5.12 10.30 2.26
N ILE A 82 -3.92 10.76 2.64
CA ILE A 82 -3.31 11.98 2.08
C ILE A 82 -2.96 11.74 0.60
N GLN A 83 -2.23 10.66 0.28
CA GLN A 83 -1.86 10.30 -1.09
C GLN A 83 -3.11 10.18 -2.00
N ALA A 84 -4.16 9.50 -1.54
CA ALA A 84 -5.43 9.36 -2.25
C ALA A 84 -6.08 10.71 -2.53
N GLY A 85 -5.97 11.68 -1.61
CA GLY A 85 -6.41 13.05 -1.84
C GLY A 85 -5.72 13.68 -3.06
N PHE A 86 -4.43 13.42 -3.26
CA PHE A 86 -3.67 13.91 -4.41
C PHE A 86 -3.89 13.10 -5.69
N THR A 87 -4.03 11.77 -5.63
CA THR A 87 -4.23 10.92 -6.81
C THR A 87 -5.68 10.93 -7.29
N CYS A 88 -6.65 11.16 -6.39
CA CYS A 88 -8.08 11.31 -6.72
C CYS A 88 -8.50 12.75 -7.00
N SER A 89 -7.61 13.73 -6.83
CA SER A 89 -7.91 15.12 -7.19
C SER A 89 -8.12 15.25 -8.70
N PRO A 90 -9.03 16.13 -9.15
CA PRO A 90 -9.41 16.27 -10.57
C PRO A 90 -8.24 16.58 -11.52
N ILE A 91 -7.14 17.14 -10.99
CA ILE A 91 -5.93 17.50 -11.73
C ILE A 91 -5.15 16.25 -12.20
N ASN A 92 -5.32 15.10 -11.54
CA ASN A 92 -4.51 13.90 -11.75
C ASN A 92 -5.23 12.77 -12.50
N LYS A 93 -6.34 13.08 -13.19
CA LYS A 93 -7.06 12.16 -14.10
C LYS A 93 -6.32 11.94 -15.44
N ARG A 94 -5.01 11.66 -15.41
CA ARG A 94 -4.23 11.24 -16.60
C ARG A 94 -3.89 9.75 -16.55
#